data_AF-A0A7J4XN48-F1
#
_entry.id   AF-A0A7J4XN48-F1
#
_cell.length_a   1.000
_cell.length_b   1.000
_cell.length_c   1.000
_cell.angle_alpha   90.00
_cell.angle_beta   90.00
_cell.angle_gamma   90.00
#
_symmetry.space_group_name_H-M   'P 1'
#
loop_
_entity.id
_entity.type
_entity.pdbx_description
1 polymer ?
#
loop_
_entity_poly.entity_id
_entity_poly.type
_entity_poly.pdbx_seq_one_letter_code
_entity_poly.pdbx_strand_id
1 'polypeptide(L)'
;MKTAIQLVLIYFGFLQILAPMLMVVPCIIYLLATTGAVDKDSLMQMIIIPAQMTGILLMVIYLWKAGYISKEKTTWSAVSPSYLGLSVVSLLSCSWLVSTLISHMEWLPNIMEQTFDILQSGWGGILAIAVAGPVLEELLFRGAITKALLKQYDPAKAILISAFIFGIFHINPIQVVAAFLIGLLLAWVYYKTASLLPCILMHILNNSISVYLNIKYPGMDDMDALVGGTASLIITCVAAVLLVGCYWLMKRTTISYPWKKDTDIEILTDND
;
A
#
# COMPACT_ATOMS: atom_id res chain seq x y z
N MET A 1 -6.02 -9.80 -16.35
CA MET A 1 -4.58 -10.01 -16.06
C MET A 1 -3.63 -9.14 -16.89
N LYS A 2 -3.70 -9.10 -18.23
CA LYS A 2 -2.79 -8.30 -19.09
C LYS A 2 -2.68 -6.83 -18.65
N THR A 3 -3.81 -6.17 -18.38
CA THR A 3 -3.86 -4.78 -17.92
C THR A 3 -3.16 -4.56 -16.57
N ALA A 4 -3.30 -5.49 -15.62
CA ALA A 4 -2.66 -5.37 -14.31
C ALA A 4 -1.13 -5.42 -14.43
N ILE A 5 -0.61 -6.35 -15.23
CA ILE A 5 0.84 -6.46 -15.50
C ILE A 5 1.35 -5.20 -16.19
N GLN A 6 0.62 -4.69 -17.19
CA GLN A 6 1.00 -3.45 -17.88
C GLN A 6 1.08 -2.26 -16.92
N LEU A 7 0.11 -2.09 -16.02
CA LEU A 7 0.13 -1.01 -15.04
C LEU A 7 1.31 -1.10 -14.07
N VAL A 8 1.63 -2.30 -13.62
CA VAL A 8 2.80 -2.55 -12.76
C VAL A 8 4.09 -2.19 -13.48
N LEU A 9 4.25 -2.61 -14.74
CA LEU A 9 5.43 -2.27 -15.54
C LEU A 9 5.56 -0.75 -15.78
N ILE A 10 4.45 -0.06 -16.02
CA ILE A 10 4.43 1.40 -16.18
C ILE A 10 4.82 2.09 -14.87
N TYR A 11 4.30 1.62 -13.73
CA TYR A 11 4.70 2.14 -12.42
C TYR A 11 6.22 2.04 -12.22
N PHE A 12 6.81 0.86 -12.44
CA PHE A 12 8.26 0.70 -12.33
C PHE A 12 9.03 1.54 -13.34
N GLY A 13 8.56 1.60 -14.59
CA GLY A 13 9.16 2.45 -15.62
C GLY A 13 9.16 3.93 -15.23
N PHE A 14 8.11 4.41 -14.57
CA PHE A 14 8.07 5.80 -14.09
C PHE A 14 8.93 6.02 -12.86
N LEU A 15 8.76 5.23 -11.81
CA LEU A 15 9.44 5.47 -10.54
C LEU A 15 10.92 5.11 -10.56
N GLN A 16 11.32 4.04 -11.25
CA GLN A 16 12.69 3.51 -11.20
C GLN A 16 13.57 3.96 -12.37
N ILE A 17 12.97 4.45 -13.47
CA ILE A 17 13.71 4.78 -14.68
C ILE A 17 13.48 6.25 -15.07
N LEU A 18 12.25 6.60 -15.47
CA LEU A 18 11.98 7.91 -16.04
C LEU A 18 12.16 9.05 -15.03
N ALA A 19 11.60 8.92 -13.82
CA ALA A 19 11.68 9.97 -12.82
C ALA A 19 13.12 10.24 -12.33
N PRO A 20 13.96 9.22 -12.01
CA PRO A 20 15.38 9.44 -11.74
C PRO A 20 16.08 10.15 -12.90
N MET A 21 15.89 9.72 -14.15
CA MET A 21 16.50 10.37 -15.32
C MET A 21 16.13 11.85 -15.44
N LEU A 22 14.85 12.19 -15.21
CA LEU A 22 14.39 13.58 -15.23
C LEU A 22 14.99 14.41 -14.10
N MET A 23 15.35 13.78 -12.97
CA MET A 23 15.86 14.46 -11.78
C MET A 23 17.39 14.58 -11.72
N VAL A 24 18.14 13.83 -12.53
CA VAL A 24 19.61 13.92 -12.56
C VAL A 24 20.08 15.37 -12.81
N VAL A 25 19.64 15.99 -13.91
CA VAL A 25 20.14 17.32 -14.32
C VAL A 25 19.77 18.41 -13.30
N PRO A 26 18.50 18.52 -12.84
CA PRO A 26 18.15 19.48 -11.80
C PRO A 26 18.93 19.31 -10.49
N CYS A 27 19.17 18.06 -10.06
CA CYS A 27 19.97 17.79 -8.86
C CYS A 27 21.44 18.19 -9.03
N ILE A 28 22.05 17.92 -10.20
CA ILE A 28 23.41 18.39 -10.52
C ILE A 28 23.50 19.92 -10.46
N ILE A 29 22.56 20.63 -11.09
CA ILE A 29 22.53 22.09 -11.08
C ILE A 29 22.43 22.63 -9.66
N TYR A 30 21.55 22.04 -8.85
CA TYR A 30 21.39 22.44 -7.45
C TYR A 30 22.69 22.23 -6.66
N LEU A 31 23.31 21.04 -6.75
CA LEU A 31 24.55 20.74 -6.02
C LEU A 31 25.69 21.68 -6.42
N LEU A 32 25.86 21.96 -7.71
CA LEU A 32 26.84 22.94 -8.19
C LEU A 32 26.55 24.33 -7.62
N ALA A 33 25.29 24.75 -7.59
CA ALA A 33 24.90 26.06 -7.10
C ALA A 33 25.08 26.22 -5.58
N THR A 34 24.89 25.16 -4.79
CA THR A 34 24.93 25.24 -3.32
C THR A 34 26.26 24.81 -2.71
N THR A 35 26.99 23.90 -3.36
CA THR A 35 28.24 23.32 -2.81
C THR A 35 29.47 23.60 -3.66
N GLY A 36 29.30 24.03 -4.92
CA GLY A 36 30.40 24.31 -5.84
C GLY A 36 31.06 23.05 -6.45
N ALA A 37 30.60 21.85 -6.09
CA ALA A 37 31.10 20.58 -6.62
C ALA A 37 29.97 19.55 -6.75
N VAL A 38 30.24 18.46 -7.46
CA VAL A 38 29.33 17.29 -7.52
C VAL A 38 30.16 16.05 -7.28
N ASP A 39 30.00 15.45 -6.11
CA ASP A 39 30.43 14.08 -5.88
C ASP A 39 29.28 13.09 -6.12
N LYS A 40 29.63 11.84 -6.42
CA LYS A 40 28.67 10.81 -6.81
C LYS A 40 27.70 10.48 -5.68
N ASP A 41 28.17 10.44 -4.44
CA ASP A 41 27.37 9.97 -3.30
C ASP A 41 26.31 11.02 -2.92
N SER A 42 26.70 12.30 -2.86
CA SER A 42 25.78 13.42 -2.66
C SER A 42 24.71 13.48 -3.76
N LEU A 43 25.09 13.23 -5.02
CA LEU A 43 24.15 13.19 -6.13
C LEU A 43 23.15 12.05 -5.99
N MET A 44 23.62 10.84 -5.68
CA MET A 44 22.76 9.66 -5.53
C MET A 44 21.77 9.83 -4.36
N GLN A 45 22.20 10.41 -3.24
CA GLN A 45 21.30 10.71 -2.12
C GLN A 45 20.26 11.78 -2.49
N MET A 46 20.70 12.86 -3.15
CA MET A 46 19.82 13.97 -3.50
C MET A 46 18.74 13.59 -4.51
N ILE A 47 19.01 12.68 -5.45
CA ILE A 47 18.05 12.30 -6.50
C ILE A 47 16.85 11.53 -5.94
N ILE A 48 17.02 10.75 -4.86
CA ILE A 48 16.02 9.77 -4.41
C ILE A 48 14.67 10.42 -4.08
N ILE A 49 14.64 11.44 -3.22
CA ILE A 49 13.37 12.07 -2.80
C ILE A 49 12.65 12.76 -3.98
N PRO A 50 13.30 13.65 -4.77
CA PRO A 50 12.68 14.25 -5.95
C PRO A 50 12.22 13.21 -6.97
N ALA A 51 13.02 12.18 -7.25
CA ALA A 51 12.66 11.13 -8.19
C ALA A 51 11.43 10.35 -7.72
N GLN A 52 11.34 10.00 -6.43
CA GLN A 52 10.18 9.33 -5.86
C GLN A 52 8.91 10.19 -6.01
N MET A 53 9.00 11.48 -5.68
CA MET A 53 7.86 12.40 -5.81
C MET A 53 7.43 12.60 -7.28
N THR A 54 8.39 12.78 -8.18
CA THR A 54 8.14 12.91 -9.63
C THR A 54 7.52 11.64 -10.18
N GLY A 55 8.02 10.46 -9.79
CA GLY A 55 7.47 9.17 -10.22
C GLY A 55 6.03 8.97 -9.76
N ILE A 56 5.73 9.30 -8.49
CA ILE A 56 4.37 9.28 -7.96
C ILE A 56 3.46 10.21 -8.77
N LEU A 57 3.89 11.44 -9.03
CA LEU A 57 3.11 12.42 -9.79
C LEU A 57 2.83 11.95 -11.22
N LEU A 58 3.85 11.45 -11.94
CA LEU A 58 3.72 10.92 -13.29
C LEU A 58 2.72 9.76 -13.33
N MET A 59 2.79 8.86 -12.34
CA MET A 59 1.88 7.73 -12.27
C MET A 59 0.44 8.17 -11.97
N VAL A 60 0.21 9.12 -11.06
CA VAL A 60 -1.13 9.67 -10.80
C VAL A 60 -1.70 10.33 -12.06
N ILE A 61 -0.90 11.13 -12.78
CA ILE A 61 -1.30 11.76 -14.05
C ILE A 61 -1.67 10.69 -15.08
N TYR A 62 -0.88 9.62 -15.19
CA TYR A 62 -1.17 8.52 -16.10
C TYR A 62 -2.48 7.81 -15.74
N LEU A 63 -2.69 7.44 -14.47
CA LEU A 63 -3.92 6.79 -14.02
C LEU A 63 -5.15 7.67 -14.28
N TRP A 64 -5.03 8.98 -14.08
CA TRP A 64 -6.09 9.93 -14.38
C TRP A 64 -6.39 10.00 -15.89
N LYS A 65 -5.36 10.23 -16.72
CA LYS A 65 -5.52 10.35 -18.17
C LYS A 65 -6.00 9.08 -18.84
N ALA A 66 -5.56 7.92 -18.36
CA ALA A 66 -5.98 6.62 -18.86
C ALA A 66 -7.34 6.15 -18.29
N GLY A 67 -7.98 6.94 -17.41
CA GLY A 67 -9.32 6.67 -16.91
C GLY A 67 -9.40 5.57 -15.85
N TYR A 68 -8.30 5.23 -15.19
CA TYR A 68 -8.27 4.24 -14.10
C TYR A 68 -8.79 4.80 -12.77
N ILE A 69 -8.75 6.13 -12.59
CA ILE A 69 -9.34 6.77 -11.41
C ILE A 69 -10.86 6.83 -11.58
N SER A 70 -11.57 6.03 -10.77
CA SER A 70 -13.03 5.93 -10.78
C SER A 70 -13.67 7.29 -10.51
N LYS A 71 -14.73 7.62 -11.27
CA LYS A 71 -15.60 8.79 -11.01
C LYS A 71 -16.88 8.42 -10.26
N GLU A 72 -17.07 7.14 -9.95
CA GLU A 72 -18.26 6.66 -9.24
C GLU A 72 -18.26 7.18 -7.79
N LYS A 73 -19.39 7.77 -7.37
CA LYS A 73 -19.55 8.29 -6.00
C LYS A 73 -19.24 7.24 -4.93
N THR A 74 -19.67 5.99 -5.15
CA THR A 74 -19.44 4.85 -4.25
C THR A 74 -17.96 4.61 -3.98
N THR A 75 -17.08 4.82 -4.99
CA THR A 75 -15.63 4.64 -4.83
C THR A 75 -15.01 5.63 -3.84
N TRP A 76 -15.66 6.77 -3.61
CA TRP A 76 -15.16 7.85 -2.77
C TRP A 76 -16.04 8.10 -1.54
N SER A 77 -17.06 7.26 -1.33
CA SER A 77 -17.97 7.40 -0.21
C SER A 77 -17.27 7.05 1.11
N ALA A 78 -17.52 7.85 2.14
CA ALA A 78 -17.18 7.48 3.50
C ALA A 78 -18.00 6.25 3.96
N VAL A 79 -17.41 5.46 4.85
CA VAL A 79 -18.08 4.38 5.58
C VAL A 79 -18.61 4.92 6.91
N SER A 80 -19.45 4.15 7.60
CA SER A 80 -19.91 4.56 8.93
C SER A 80 -18.74 4.73 9.90
N PRO A 81 -18.84 5.63 10.91
CA PRO A 81 -17.78 5.81 11.90
C PRO A 81 -17.42 4.52 12.65
N SER A 82 -18.42 3.66 12.93
CA SER A 82 -18.19 2.35 13.56
C SER A 82 -17.38 1.41 12.66
N TYR A 83 -17.66 1.41 11.35
CA TYR A 83 -16.89 0.61 10.39
C TYR A 83 -15.46 1.13 10.28
N LEU A 84 -15.27 2.44 10.22
CA LEU A 84 -13.95 3.05 10.20
C LEU A 84 -13.15 2.71 11.47
N GLY A 85 -13.79 2.77 12.63
CA GLY A 85 -13.18 2.36 13.91
C GLY A 85 -12.76 0.88 13.90
N LEU A 86 -13.62 -0.02 13.42
CA LEU A 86 -13.29 -1.44 13.28
C LEU A 86 -12.16 -1.68 12.26
N SER A 87 -12.12 -0.92 11.17
CA SER A 87 -11.02 -0.95 10.20
C SER A 87 -9.69 -0.56 10.83
N VAL A 88 -9.66 0.48 11.67
CA VAL A 88 -8.44 0.89 12.40
C VAL A 88 -8.00 -0.17 13.38
N VAL A 89 -8.91 -0.73 14.19
CA VAL A 89 -8.56 -1.81 15.14
C VAL A 89 -8.06 -3.05 14.40
N SER A 90 -8.70 -3.42 13.29
CA SER A 90 -8.27 -4.53 12.44
C SER A 90 -6.87 -4.29 11.88
N LEU A 91 -6.60 -3.07 11.41
CA LEU A 91 -5.29 -2.70 10.90
C LEU A 91 -4.23 -2.84 11.99
N LEU A 92 -4.40 -2.18 13.14
CA LEU A 92 -3.41 -2.21 14.22
C LEU A 92 -3.14 -3.63 14.72
N SER A 93 -4.20 -4.44 14.84
CA SER A 93 -4.09 -5.85 15.21
C SER A 93 -3.33 -6.66 14.15
N CYS A 94 -3.65 -6.44 12.86
CA CYS A 94 -2.97 -7.11 11.76
C CYS A 94 -1.50 -6.68 11.65
N SER A 95 -1.19 -5.39 11.77
CA SER A 95 0.17 -4.86 11.74
C SER A 95 1.02 -5.40 12.90
N TRP A 96 0.45 -5.54 14.10
CA TRP A 96 1.15 -6.20 15.22
C TRP A 96 1.49 -7.66 14.90
N LEU A 97 0.51 -8.44 14.43
CA LEU A 97 0.71 -9.85 14.08
C LEU A 97 1.72 -10.01 12.95
N VAL A 98 1.67 -9.13 11.96
CA VAL A 98 2.65 -9.10 10.86
C VAL A 98 4.04 -8.76 11.40
N SER A 99 4.19 -7.73 12.24
CA SER A 99 5.49 -7.38 12.84
C SER A 99 6.07 -8.55 13.65
N THR A 100 5.23 -9.21 14.45
CA THR A 100 5.63 -10.41 15.21
C THR A 100 6.03 -11.57 14.28
N LEU A 101 5.34 -11.76 13.16
CA LEU A 101 5.73 -12.78 12.19
C LEU A 101 7.08 -12.45 11.53
N ILE A 102 7.29 -11.18 11.17
CA ILE A 102 8.50 -10.71 10.51
C ILE A 102 9.72 -10.79 11.43
N SER A 103 9.58 -10.62 12.75
CA SER A 103 10.70 -10.82 13.70
C SER A 103 11.25 -12.25 13.69
N HIS A 104 10.46 -13.23 13.24
CA HIS A 104 10.90 -14.62 13.07
C HIS A 104 11.48 -14.90 11.67
N MET A 105 11.58 -13.88 10.82
CA MET A 105 12.02 -13.97 9.43
C MET A 105 13.31 -13.18 9.17
N GLU A 106 14.22 -13.09 10.14
CA GLU A 106 15.53 -12.41 10.02
C GLU A 106 16.39 -12.91 8.83
N TRP A 107 16.10 -14.11 8.32
CA TRP A 107 16.78 -14.67 7.14
C TRP A 107 16.40 -13.99 5.83
N LEU A 108 15.30 -13.20 5.79
CA LEU A 108 14.90 -12.45 4.61
C LEU A 108 15.70 -11.14 4.51
N PRO A 109 16.39 -10.87 3.40
CA PRO A 109 17.18 -9.65 3.27
C PRO A 109 16.30 -8.41 3.11
N ASN A 110 16.73 -7.31 3.72
CA ASN A 110 16.18 -5.98 3.50
C ASN A 110 17.07 -5.21 2.50
N ILE A 111 16.74 -5.29 1.21
CA ILE A 111 17.58 -4.68 0.15
C ILE A 111 17.30 -3.19 -0.08
N MET A 112 16.26 -2.64 0.55
CA MET A 112 15.82 -1.25 0.38
C MET A 112 16.10 -0.37 1.61
N GLU A 113 16.78 -0.89 2.63
CA GLU A 113 17.04 -0.20 3.91
C GLU A 113 17.62 1.22 3.70
N GLN A 114 18.75 1.32 3.00
CA GLN A 114 19.40 2.61 2.71
C GLN A 114 18.46 3.59 1.97
N THR A 115 17.61 3.08 1.07
CA THR A 115 16.65 3.92 0.35
C THR A 115 15.57 4.45 1.29
N PHE A 116 15.07 3.62 2.20
CA PHE A 116 14.13 4.02 3.24
C PHE A 116 14.73 5.04 4.21
N ASP A 117 15.99 4.90 4.61
CA ASP A 117 16.67 5.87 5.48
C ASP A 117 16.75 7.25 4.81
N ILE A 118 17.12 7.28 3.52
CA ILE A 118 17.17 8.52 2.76
C ILE A 118 15.77 9.14 2.62
N LEU A 119 14.74 8.34 2.33
CA LEU A 119 13.36 8.83 2.26
C LEU A 119 12.85 9.35 3.61
N GLN A 120 13.33 8.81 4.74
CA GLN A 120 12.95 9.28 6.08
C GLN A 120 13.77 10.49 6.56
N SER A 121 14.87 10.83 5.89
CA SER A 121 15.76 11.93 6.30
C SER A 121 15.13 13.33 6.21
N GLY A 122 14.02 13.50 5.48
CA GLY A 122 13.38 14.79 5.28
C GLY A 122 11.89 14.69 5.03
N TRP A 123 11.18 15.81 5.27
CA TRP A 123 9.72 15.88 5.20
C TRP A 123 9.14 15.47 3.83
N GLY A 124 9.87 15.75 2.73
CA GLY A 124 9.42 15.41 1.38
C GLY A 124 9.38 13.91 1.13
N GLY A 125 10.40 13.19 1.61
CA GLY A 125 10.44 11.74 1.51
C GLY A 125 9.45 11.07 2.46
N ILE A 126 9.29 11.58 3.70
CA ILE A 126 8.26 11.13 4.64
C ILE A 126 6.87 11.29 4.01
N LEU A 127 6.56 12.44 3.43
CA LEU A 127 5.31 12.67 2.72
C LEU A 127 5.12 11.66 1.57
N ALA A 128 6.20 11.36 0.84
CA ALA A 128 6.16 10.40 -0.26
C ALA A 128 5.83 8.98 0.20
N ILE A 129 6.46 8.46 1.25
CA ILE A 129 6.28 7.06 1.68
C ILE A 129 5.10 6.86 2.66
N ALA A 130 4.77 7.87 3.47
CA ALA A 130 3.71 7.77 4.47
C ALA A 130 2.33 8.17 3.92
N VAL A 131 2.28 9.00 2.86
CA VAL A 131 1.02 9.56 2.34
C VAL A 131 0.86 9.37 0.84
N ALA A 132 1.72 9.98 0.03
CA ALA A 132 1.51 10.05 -1.42
C ALA A 132 1.62 8.67 -2.10
N GLY A 133 2.59 7.86 -1.68
CA GLY A 133 2.76 6.46 -2.09
C GLY A 133 1.54 5.61 -1.76
N PRO A 134 1.11 5.54 -0.48
CA PRO A 134 -0.13 4.87 -0.09
C PRO A 134 -1.35 5.29 -0.90
N VAL A 135 -1.55 6.60 -1.13
CA VAL A 135 -2.67 7.09 -1.96
C VAL A 135 -2.57 6.54 -3.39
N LEU A 136 -1.40 6.66 -4.02
CA LEU A 136 -1.18 6.16 -5.39
C LEU A 136 -1.38 4.64 -5.46
N GLU A 137 -0.84 3.91 -4.49
CA GLU A 137 -0.94 2.46 -4.42
C GLU A 137 -2.40 2.01 -4.26
N GLU A 138 -3.20 2.66 -3.42
CA GLU A 138 -4.62 2.33 -3.33
C GLU A 138 -5.38 2.63 -4.63
N LEU A 139 -5.05 3.74 -5.32
CA LEU A 139 -5.64 4.04 -6.64
C LEU A 139 -5.31 2.96 -7.66
N LEU A 140 -4.07 2.50 -7.69
CA LEU A 140 -3.60 1.47 -8.61
C LEU A 140 -4.15 0.09 -8.24
N PHE A 141 -3.89 -0.37 -7.02
CA PHE A 141 -4.17 -1.74 -6.60
C PHE A 141 -5.63 -1.96 -6.28
N ARG A 142 -6.30 -1.06 -5.57
CA ARG A 142 -7.71 -1.27 -5.20
C ARG A 142 -8.61 -0.70 -6.30
N GLY A 143 -8.34 0.53 -6.71
CA GLY A 143 -9.15 1.26 -7.70
C GLY A 143 -9.14 0.64 -9.10
N ALA A 144 -8.00 0.11 -9.55
CA ALA A 144 -7.88 -0.52 -10.87
C ALA A 144 -7.77 -2.04 -10.80
N ILE A 145 -6.72 -2.59 -10.18
CA ILE A 145 -6.42 -4.02 -10.26
C ILE A 145 -7.47 -4.88 -9.53
N THR A 146 -7.73 -4.62 -8.25
CA THR A 146 -8.71 -5.36 -7.44
C THR A 146 -10.11 -5.20 -8.02
N LYS A 147 -10.52 -3.98 -8.37
CA LYS A 147 -11.81 -3.72 -9.04
C LYS A 147 -11.97 -4.56 -10.31
N ALA A 148 -10.94 -4.68 -11.14
CA ALA A 148 -10.99 -5.51 -12.35
C ALA A 148 -11.05 -7.01 -12.03
N LEU A 149 -10.28 -7.47 -11.03
CA LEU A 149 -10.27 -8.88 -10.59
C LEU A 149 -11.62 -9.29 -10.00
N LEU A 150 -12.27 -8.44 -9.20
CA LEU A 150 -13.58 -8.68 -8.60
C LEU A 150 -14.71 -8.81 -9.62
N LYS A 151 -14.55 -8.22 -10.81
CA LYS A 151 -15.50 -8.40 -11.93
C LYS A 151 -15.32 -9.74 -12.65
N GLN A 152 -14.11 -10.31 -12.61
CA GLN A 152 -13.75 -11.52 -13.39
C GLN A 152 -13.76 -12.80 -12.56
N TYR A 153 -13.35 -12.71 -11.30
CA TYR A 153 -13.17 -13.86 -10.41
C TYR A 153 -14.15 -13.80 -9.23
N ASP A 154 -14.23 -14.90 -8.48
CA ASP A 154 -14.85 -14.87 -7.16
C ASP A 154 -14.05 -13.95 -6.20
N PRO A 155 -14.69 -13.41 -5.15
CA PRO A 155 -14.04 -12.46 -4.26
C PRO A 155 -12.78 -12.99 -3.58
N ALA A 156 -12.76 -14.26 -3.16
CA ALA A 156 -11.61 -14.83 -2.44
C ALA A 156 -10.39 -14.90 -3.36
N LYS A 157 -10.57 -15.38 -4.58
CA LYS A 157 -9.52 -15.44 -5.60
C LYS A 157 -9.04 -14.05 -6.01
N ALA A 158 -9.95 -13.09 -6.19
CA ALA A 158 -9.60 -11.71 -6.53
C ALA A 158 -8.76 -11.04 -5.43
N ILE A 159 -9.14 -11.21 -4.16
CA ILE A 159 -8.41 -10.69 -2.99
C ILE A 159 -7.01 -11.32 -2.92
N LEU A 160 -6.91 -12.65 -3.03
CA LEU A 160 -5.64 -13.37 -2.94
C LEU A 160 -4.65 -12.94 -4.04
N ILE A 161 -5.12 -12.90 -5.30
CA ILE A 161 -4.29 -12.49 -6.43
C ILE A 161 -3.86 -11.03 -6.28
N SER A 162 -4.78 -10.13 -5.90
CA SER A 162 -4.45 -8.71 -5.74
C SER A 162 -3.40 -8.49 -4.65
N ALA A 163 -3.58 -9.10 -3.49
CA ALA A 163 -2.64 -9.03 -2.38
C ALA A 163 -1.27 -9.60 -2.76
N PHE A 164 -1.23 -10.71 -3.51
CA PHE A 164 0.01 -11.32 -3.96
C PHE A 164 0.79 -10.40 -4.93
N ILE A 165 0.10 -9.80 -5.89
CA ILE A 165 0.72 -8.81 -6.80
C ILE A 165 1.22 -7.61 -6.00
N PHE A 166 0.44 -7.13 -5.03
CA PHE A 166 0.83 -6.02 -4.14
C PHE A 166 2.05 -6.35 -3.28
N GLY A 167 2.19 -7.58 -2.78
CA GLY A 167 3.37 -8.04 -2.07
C GLY A 167 4.62 -8.00 -2.96
N ILE A 168 4.60 -8.74 -4.07
CA ILE A 168 5.76 -8.84 -5.00
C ILE A 168 6.18 -7.48 -5.56
N PHE A 169 5.22 -6.58 -5.75
CA PHE A 169 5.46 -5.22 -6.23
C PHE A 169 6.45 -4.42 -5.38
N HIS A 170 6.64 -4.75 -4.11
CA HIS A 170 7.60 -4.04 -3.28
C HIS A 170 9.05 -4.41 -3.58
N ILE A 171 9.31 -5.54 -4.25
CA ILE A 171 10.64 -6.08 -4.64
C ILE A 171 11.57 -6.40 -3.45
N ASN A 172 11.39 -5.76 -2.30
CA ASN A 172 12.12 -5.99 -1.06
C ASN A 172 11.61 -7.25 -0.33
N PRO A 173 12.40 -8.35 -0.23
CA PRO A 173 11.90 -9.65 0.23
C PRO A 173 11.20 -9.63 1.59
N ILE A 174 11.75 -8.94 2.58
CA ILE A 174 11.11 -8.82 3.90
C ILE A 174 9.78 -8.06 3.83
N GLN A 175 9.70 -7.04 2.97
CA GLN A 175 8.48 -6.25 2.77
C GLN A 175 7.41 -7.00 1.98
N VAL A 176 7.78 -7.91 1.06
CA VAL A 176 6.83 -8.69 0.26
C VAL A 176 5.84 -9.44 1.15
N VAL A 177 6.32 -10.08 2.22
CA VAL A 177 5.49 -10.85 3.15
C VAL A 177 4.53 -9.92 3.91
N ALA A 178 5.06 -8.83 4.47
CA ALA A 178 4.26 -7.86 5.21
C ALA A 178 3.18 -7.20 4.31
N ALA A 179 3.59 -6.75 3.12
CA ALA A 179 2.70 -6.12 2.14
C ALA A 179 1.65 -7.10 1.62
N PHE A 180 1.96 -8.38 1.43
CA PHE A 180 0.97 -9.40 1.08
C PHE A 180 -0.12 -9.51 2.15
N LEU A 181 0.25 -9.65 3.43
CA LEU A 181 -0.69 -9.85 4.53
C LEU A 181 -1.57 -8.62 4.79
N ILE A 182 -0.98 -7.42 4.83
CA ILE A 182 -1.74 -6.17 4.89
C ILE A 182 -2.59 -5.98 3.62
N GLY A 183 -2.06 -6.41 2.48
CA GLY A 183 -2.71 -6.41 1.19
C GLY A 183 -4.03 -7.17 1.17
N LEU A 184 -4.08 -8.35 1.83
CA LEU A 184 -5.30 -9.14 1.99
C LEU A 184 -6.38 -8.36 2.76
N LEU A 185 -6.01 -7.72 3.86
CA LEU A 185 -6.93 -6.94 4.68
C LEU A 185 -7.50 -5.76 3.88
N LEU A 186 -6.64 -4.97 3.24
CA LEU A 186 -7.06 -3.81 2.45
C LEU A 186 -7.92 -4.21 1.24
N ALA A 187 -7.56 -5.29 0.52
CA ALA A 187 -8.37 -5.79 -0.59
C ALA A 187 -9.74 -6.32 -0.11
N TRP A 188 -9.81 -6.92 1.08
CA TRP A 188 -11.07 -7.35 1.68
C TRP A 188 -11.95 -6.16 2.10
N VAL A 189 -11.37 -5.12 2.73
CA VAL A 189 -12.10 -3.88 3.05
C VAL A 189 -12.63 -3.22 1.78
N TYR A 190 -11.82 -3.18 0.71
CA TYR A 190 -12.25 -2.68 -0.59
C TYR A 190 -13.40 -3.51 -1.17
N TYR A 191 -13.30 -4.84 -1.14
CA TYR A 191 -14.37 -5.74 -1.59
C TYR A 191 -15.70 -5.49 -0.84
N LYS A 192 -15.63 -5.23 0.47
CA LYS A 192 -16.83 -5.00 1.29
C LYS A 192 -17.46 -3.64 1.06
N THR A 193 -16.65 -2.61 0.88
CA THR A 193 -17.13 -1.21 0.87
C THR A 193 -17.26 -0.61 -0.52
N ALA A 194 -16.59 -1.20 -1.51
CA ALA A 194 -16.33 -0.62 -2.84
C ALA A 194 -15.72 0.78 -2.79
N SER A 195 -15.18 1.20 -1.64
CA SER A 195 -14.66 2.54 -1.39
C SER A 195 -13.14 2.51 -1.16
N LEU A 196 -12.44 3.44 -1.79
CA LEU A 196 -11.00 3.63 -1.61
C LEU A 196 -10.69 4.37 -0.32
N LEU A 197 -11.60 5.21 0.18
CA LEU A 197 -11.34 6.07 1.32
C LEU A 197 -10.89 5.31 2.58
N PRO A 198 -11.58 4.25 3.06
CA PRO A 198 -11.10 3.50 4.22
C PRO A 198 -9.76 2.81 3.94
N CYS A 199 -9.52 2.34 2.72
CA CYS A 199 -8.27 1.68 2.35
C CYS A 199 -7.09 2.67 2.36
N ILE A 200 -7.28 3.86 1.79
CA ILE A 200 -6.30 4.95 1.79
C ILE A 200 -5.96 5.36 3.22
N LEU A 201 -6.97 5.59 4.06
CA LEU A 201 -6.75 6.00 5.45
C LEU A 201 -6.02 4.92 6.25
N MET A 202 -6.41 3.65 6.09
CA MET A 202 -5.70 2.53 6.73
C MET A 202 -4.25 2.43 6.27
N HIS A 203 -3.99 2.56 4.97
CA HIS A 203 -2.65 2.42 4.44
C HIS A 203 -1.74 3.60 4.85
N ILE A 204 -2.25 4.84 4.79
CA ILE A 204 -1.56 6.02 5.32
C ILE A 204 -1.25 5.83 6.80
N LEU A 205 -2.21 5.36 7.59
CA LEU A 205 -2.02 5.12 9.03
C LEU A 205 -0.92 4.09 9.27
N ASN A 206 -0.94 2.96 8.55
CA ASN A 206 0.07 1.91 8.65
C ASN A 206 1.48 2.45 8.38
N ASN A 207 1.67 3.13 7.24
CA ASN A 207 2.99 3.63 6.88
C ASN A 207 3.43 4.80 7.78
N SER A 208 2.50 5.65 8.20
CA SER A 208 2.82 6.74 9.14
C SER A 208 3.28 6.21 10.49
N ILE A 209 2.63 5.16 11.02
CA ILE A 209 3.06 4.49 12.24
C ILE A 209 4.44 3.86 12.04
N SER A 210 4.66 3.16 10.91
CA SER A 210 5.95 2.54 10.60
C SER A 210 7.09 3.56 10.53
N VAL A 211 6.88 4.68 9.83
CA VAL A 211 7.86 5.79 9.73
C VAL A 211 8.11 6.44 11.08
N TYR A 212 7.04 6.72 11.84
CA TYR A 212 7.19 7.29 13.18
C TYR A 212 8.02 6.40 14.10
N LEU A 213 7.76 5.10 14.09
CA LEU A 213 8.47 4.15 14.96
C LEU A 213 9.93 3.99 14.55
N ASN A 214 10.23 3.90 13.26
CA ASN A 214 11.61 3.84 12.76
C ASN A 214 12.40 5.10 13.16
N ILE A 215 11.85 6.30 12.96
CA ILE A 215 12.51 7.56 13.37
C ILE A 215 12.70 7.66 14.88
N LYS A 216 11.70 7.22 15.67
CA LYS A 216 11.72 7.38 17.13
C LYS A 216 12.59 6.33 17.83
N TYR A 217 12.67 5.13 17.26
CA TYR A 217 13.36 3.97 17.82
C TYR A 217 14.25 3.31 16.75
N PRO A 218 15.33 4.00 16.33
CA PRO A 218 16.21 3.49 15.28
C PRO A 218 16.88 2.18 15.73
N GLY A 219 16.91 1.17 14.84
CA GLY A 219 17.50 -0.14 15.10
C GLY A 219 16.64 -1.09 15.94
N MET A 220 15.39 -0.72 16.27
CA MET A 220 14.38 -1.69 16.70
C MET A 220 13.51 -2.07 15.51
N ASP A 221 13.89 -3.16 14.87
CA ASP A 221 13.27 -3.64 13.62
C ASP A 221 11.89 -4.27 13.82
N ASP A 222 11.53 -4.61 15.07
CA ASP A 222 10.22 -5.14 15.41
C ASP A 222 9.66 -4.62 16.74
N MET A 223 8.33 -4.68 16.86
CA MET A 223 7.60 -4.24 18.05
C MET A 223 7.76 -5.20 19.24
N ASP A 224 8.22 -6.43 18.98
CA ASP A 224 8.46 -7.43 20.00
C ASP A 224 9.65 -7.02 20.87
N ALA A 225 10.70 -6.49 20.25
CA ALA A 225 11.86 -5.90 20.92
C ALA A 225 11.51 -4.72 21.83
N LEU A 226 10.47 -3.95 21.49
CA LEU A 226 10.00 -2.80 22.29
C LEU A 226 9.27 -3.20 23.58
N VAL A 227 8.52 -4.31 23.56
CA VAL A 227 7.65 -4.71 24.67
C VAL A 227 8.26 -5.86 25.48
N GLY A 228 8.82 -6.86 24.79
CA GLY A 228 9.54 -7.99 25.36
C GLY A 228 8.69 -9.01 26.14
N GLY A 229 9.12 -10.27 26.09
CA GLY A 229 8.68 -11.34 27.00
C GLY A 229 7.18 -11.62 27.02
N THR A 230 6.62 -11.82 28.21
CA THR A 230 5.21 -12.21 28.41
C THR A 230 4.22 -11.17 27.88
N ALA A 231 4.59 -9.88 27.91
CA ALA A 231 3.71 -8.81 27.46
C ALA A 231 3.47 -8.88 25.93
N SER A 232 4.50 -9.18 25.14
CA SER A 232 4.35 -9.38 23.70
C SER A 232 3.44 -10.56 23.35
N LEU A 233 3.55 -11.67 24.07
CA LEU A 233 2.65 -12.83 23.90
C LEU A 233 1.19 -12.47 24.20
N ILE A 234 0.95 -11.70 25.27
CA ILE A 234 -0.40 -11.23 25.62
C ILE A 234 -0.95 -10.32 24.50
N ILE A 235 -0.17 -9.34 24.03
CA ILE A 235 -0.61 -8.43 22.97
C ILE A 235 -0.88 -9.21 21.68
N THR A 236 -0.06 -10.20 21.35
CA THR A 236 -0.25 -11.07 20.18
C THR A 236 -1.56 -11.84 20.26
N CYS A 237 -1.86 -12.46 21.41
CA CYS A 237 -3.14 -13.14 21.64
C CYS A 237 -4.33 -12.17 21.55
N VAL A 238 -4.21 -10.99 22.15
CA VAL A 238 -5.25 -9.94 22.09
C VAL A 238 -5.47 -9.47 20.65
N ALA A 239 -4.41 -9.20 19.90
CA ALA A 239 -4.46 -8.79 18.50
C ALA A 239 -5.15 -9.85 17.63
N ALA A 240 -4.84 -11.13 17.84
CA ALA A 240 -5.52 -12.22 17.14
C ALA A 240 -7.03 -12.25 17.42
N VAL A 241 -7.42 -12.14 18.69
CA VAL A 241 -8.84 -12.10 19.09
C VAL A 241 -9.54 -10.86 18.52
N LEU A 242 -8.92 -9.69 18.60
CA LEU A 242 -9.46 -8.44 18.06
C LEU A 242 -9.62 -8.50 16.55
N LEU A 243 -8.64 -9.04 15.82
CA LEU A 243 -8.71 -9.17 14.36
C LEU A 243 -9.87 -10.08 13.94
N VAL A 244 -10.03 -11.24 14.59
CA VAL A 244 -11.15 -12.16 14.34
C VAL A 244 -12.48 -11.49 14.71
N GLY A 245 -12.56 -10.85 15.87
CA GLY A 245 -13.76 -10.14 16.32
C GLY A 245 -14.18 -9.03 15.35
N CYS A 246 -13.22 -8.21 14.90
CA CYS A 246 -13.48 -7.15 13.94
C CYS A 246 -13.91 -7.70 12.59
N TYR A 247 -13.28 -8.77 12.09
CA TYR A 247 -13.71 -9.45 10.86
C TYR A 247 -15.19 -9.84 10.92
N TRP A 248 -15.62 -10.47 12.03
CA TRP A 248 -17.01 -10.88 12.21
C TRP A 248 -17.98 -9.70 12.29
N LEU A 249 -17.62 -8.66 13.05
CA LEU A 249 -18.45 -7.46 13.20
C LEU A 249 -18.58 -6.68 11.88
N MET A 250 -17.46 -6.45 11.19
CA MET A 250 -17.44 -5.77 9.89
C MET A 250 -18.23 -6.56 8.84
N LYS A 251 -18.15 -7.89 8.85
CA LYS A 251 -18.96 -8.74 7.96
C LYS A 251 -20.47 -8.55 8.17
N ARG A 252 -20.92 -8.28 9.41
CA ARG A 252 -22.33 -8.03 9.73
C ARG A 252 -22.80 -6.61 9.42
N THR A 253 -21.90 -5.63 9.44
CA THR A 253 -22.25 -4.21 9.26
C THR A 253 -22.13 -3.72 7.82
N THR A 254 -21.57 -4.52 6.90
CA THR A 254 -21.50 -4.13 5.48
C THR A 254 -22.54 -4.84 4.62
N ILE A 255 -23.26 -4.07 3.81
CA ILE A 255 -24.08 -4.62 2.72
C ILE A 255 -23.14 -4.98 1.57
N SER A 256 -23.31 -6.17 0.98
CA SER A 256 -22.46 -6.61 -0.13
C SER A 256 -22.64 -5.69 -1.34
N TYR A 257 -21.54 -5.15 -1.85
CA TYR A 257 -21.56 -4.46 -3.13
C TYR A 257 -21.72 -5.47 -4.28
N PRO A 258 -22.60 -5.22 -5.28
CA PRO A 258 -22.77 -6.11 -6.42
C PRO A 258 -21.63 -5.92 -7.43
N TRP A 259 -20.55 -6.69 -7.26
CA TRP A 259 -19.36 -6.61 -8.13
C TRP A 259 -19.58 -7.18 -9.54
N LYS A 260 -20.52 -8.12 -9.67
CA LYS A 260 -21.02 -8.65 -10.94
C LYS A 260 -22.42 -8.05 -11.14
N LYS A 261 -22.66 -7.40 -12.27
CA LYS A 261 -24.02 -6.97 -12.65
C LYS A 261 -24.74 -8.19 -13.23
N ASP A 262 -26.03 -8.37 -12.92
CA ASP A 262 -26.88 -9.46 -13.41
C ASP A 262 -27.21 -9.39 -14.92
N THR A 263 -26.36 -8.79 -15.75
CA THR A 263 -26.57 -8.66 -17.20
C THR A 263 -26.34 -9.97 -17.97
N ASP A 264 -25.96 -11.06 -17.31
CA ASP A 264 -25.78 -12.38 -17.95
C ASP A 264 -27.05 -13.25 -17.92
N ILE A 265 -28.17 -12.78 -17.34
CA ILE A 265 -29.43 -13.55 -17.24
C ILE A 265 -30.43 -13.17 -18.35
N GLU A 266 -30.44 -11.93 -18.85
CA GLU A 266 -31.39 -11.49 -19.89
C GLU A 266 -31.08 -12.02 -21.30
N ILE A 267 -29.92 -12.62 -21.55
CA ILE A 267 -29.55 -13.14 -22.89
C ILE A 267 -30.01 -14.61 -23.08
N LEU A 268 -30.51 -15.28 -22.04
CA LEU A 268 -30.90 -16.69 -22.08
C LEU A 268 -32.42 -16.95 -22.02
N THR A 269 -33.26 -15.91 -22.01
CA THR A 269 -34.73 -16.09 -21.96
C THR A 269 -35.50 -15.60 -23.19
N ASP A 270 -34.81 -15.08 -24.21
CA ASP A 270 -35.45 -14.56 -25.44
C ASP A 270 -35.27 -15.47 -26.68
N ASN A 271 -34.89 -16.74 -26.48
CA ASN A 271 -34.99 -17.77 -27.51
C ASN A 271 -35.59 -19.04 -26.89
N ASP A 272 -36.93 -19.13 -26.88
CA ASP A 272 -37.71 -20.33 -27.23
C ASP A 272 -39.23 -20.03 -27.18
#